data_AF-A0AAU2THN3-F1
#
_entry.id   AF-A0AAU2THN3-F1
#
_cell.length_a   1.000
_cell.length_b   1.000
_cell.length_c   1.000
_cell.angle_alpha   90.00
_cell.angle_beta   90.00
_cell.angle_gamma   90.00
#
_symmetry.space_group_name_H-M   'P 1'
#
loop_
_entity.id
_entity.type
_entity.pdbx_description
1 polymer ?
#
loop_
_entity_poly.entity_id
_entity_poly.type
_entity_poly.pdbx_seq_one_letter_code
_entity_poly.pdbx_strand_id
1 'polypeptide(L)'
;MSTADRHTADRHTADRRTADRRTADRRTAGRPTLIPGPLAAQEVGVAPATIRKWVQLGHLEPAGKAGRAQLFRLEDVFAAERATRRAR
;
A
#
# COMPACT_ATOMS: atom_id res chain seq x y z
N MET A 1 20.61 -3.07 -24.13
CA MET A 1 19.44 -3.94 -23.88
C MET A 1 18.74 -3.40 -22.65
N SER A 2 17.75 -2.53 -22.84
CA SER A 2 16.97 -1.90 -21.78
C SER A 2 15.50 -2.01 -22.15
N THR A 3 14.73 -2.77 -21.37
CA THR A 3 13.27 -2.74 -21.42
C THR A 3 12.75 -2.75 -19.99
N ALA A 4 12.99 -1.64 -19.30
CA ALA A 4 12.24 -1.25 -18.11
C ALA A 4 10.83 -0.82 -18.55
N ASP A 5 10.09 -1.75 -19.16
CA ASP A 5 8.79 -1.52 -19.75
C ASP A 5 7.78 -2.45 -19.11
N ARG A 6 6.96 -1.84 -18.25
CA ARG A 6 5.52 -2.06 -18.15
C ARG A 6 4.98 -1.20 -17.03
N HIS A 7 4.64 0.00 -17.45
CA HIS A 7 3.60 0.82 -16.87
C HIS A 7 2.27 0.13 -17.23
N THR A 8 1.85 -0.86 -16.46
CA THR A 8 0.52 -1.46 -16.61
C THR A 8 -0.49 -0.52 -15.95
N ALA A 9 -0.77 0.57 -16.67
CA ALA A 9 -2.02 1.28 -16.53
C ALA A 9 -3.17 0.35 -16.96
N ASP A 10 -4.34 0.58 -16.38
CA ASP A 10 -5.64 -0.02 -16.71
C ASP A 10 -5.95 -1.41 -16.13
N ARG A 11 -6.69 -1.44 -15.00
CA ARG A 11 -8.15 -1.57 -15.09
C ARG A 11 -8.82 -1.19 -13.76
N HIS A 12 -9.74 -0.24 -13.86
CA HIS A 12 -10.57 0.34 -12.80
C HIS A 12 -11.54 -0.69 -12.18
N THR A 13 -11.07 -1.54 -11.28
CA THR A 13 -11.96 -2.36 -10.42
C THR A 13 -11.57 -2.25 -8.95
N ALA A 14 -11.41 -1.01 -8.48
CA ALA A 14 -11.57 -0.74 -7.06
C ALA A 14 -13.07 -0.55 -6.81
N ASP A 15 -13.74 -1.65 -6.49
CA ASP A 15 -15.07 -1.64 -5.89
C ASP A 15 -15.07 -0.57 -4.76
N ARG A 16 -15.86 0.48 -4.98
CA ARG A 16 -15.79 1.76 -4.26
C ARG A 16 -16.47 1.69 -2.88
N ARG A 17 -16.52 0.53 -2.23
CA ARG A 17 -17.39 0.36 -1.05
C ARG A 17 -16.75 -0.10 0.25
N THR A 18 -15.42 -0.21 0.35
CA THR A 18 -14.78 -0.81 1.55
C THR A 18 -13.86 0.09 2.37
N ALA A 19 -13.72 1.37 2.05
CA ALA A 19 -13.03 2.30 2.94
C ALA A 19 -14.08 3.06 3.77
N ASP A 20 -14.71 2.33 4.69
CA ASP A 20 -15.58 2.92 5.70
C ASP A 20 -14.82 4.06 6.39
N ARG A 21 -15.37 5.26 6.29
CA ARG A 21 -14.74 6.57 6.49
C ARG A 21 -14.42 6.88 7.96
N ARG A 22 -14.27 5.86 8.81
CA ARG A 22 -14.25 6.01 10.27
C ARG A 22 -12.97 5.52 10.95
N THR A 23 -11.98 5.01 10.20
CA THR A 23 -10.77 4.40 10.79
C THR A 23 -9.61 5.35 11.04
N ALA A 24 -9.67 6.60 10.55
CA ALA A 24 -8.68 7.61 10.90
C ALA A 24 -9.07 8.29 12.23
N ASP A 25 -9.13 7.51 13.32
CA ASP A 25 -9.28 8.09 14.65
C ASP A 25 -8.01 8.88 15.00
N ARG A 26 -8.22 10.18 15.08
CA ARG A 26 -7.26 11.26 15.31
C ARG A 26 -6.77 11.29 16.77
N ARG A 27 -6.35 10.15 17.37
CA ARG A 27 -5.97 10.12 18.81
C ARG A 27 -4.73 9.31 19.15
N THR A 28 -3.72 9.26 18.28
CA THR A 28 -2.49 8.55 18.65
C THR A 28 -1.22 9.31 18.30
N ALA A 29 -1.05 10.47 18.95
CA ALA A 29 0.26 11.08 19.12
C ALA A 29 1.11 10.13 19.99
N GLY A 30 1.87 9.24 19.34
CA GLY A 30 2.75 8.26 20.00
C GLY A 30 2.74 6.85 19.43
N ARG A 31 1.80 6.49 18.53
CA ARG A 31 1.85 5.21 17.80
C ARG A 31 2.24 5.44 16.34
N PRO A 32 2.98 4.51 15.73
CA PRO A 32 3.26 4.56 14.30
C PRO A 32 1.95 4.67 13.52
N THR A 33 1.91 5.59 12.56
CA THR A 33 0.73 5.82 11.72
C THR A 33 0.51 4.60 10.84
N LEU A 34 -0.43 3.75 11.27
CA LEU A 34 -0.85 2.57 10.54
C LEU A 34 -1.96 2.94 9.57
N ILE A 35 -1.75 2.65 8.28
CA ILE A 35 -2.68 2.98 7.20
C ILE A 35 -3.16 1.73 6.46
N PRO A 36 -4.42 1.70 6.00
CA PRO A 36 -4.94 0.57 5.23
C PRO A 36 -4.35 0.54 3.82
N GLY A 37 -4.31 -0.65 3.21
CA GLY A 37 -3.72 -0.87 1.88
C GLY A 37 -4.14 0.10 0.76
N PRO A 38 -5.42 0.48 0.61
CA PRO A 38 -5.83 1.47 -0.39
C PRO A 38 -5.25 2.87 -0.16
N LEU A 39 -5.15 3.29 1.11
CA LEU A 39 -4.54 4.58 1.44
C LEU A 39 -3.02 4.52 1.22
N ALA A 40 -2.36 3.44 1.64
CA ALA A 40 -0.95 3.20 1.36
C ALA A 40 -0.62 3.30 -0.14
N ALA A 41 -1.48 2.72 -0.99
CA ALA A 41 -1.33 2.79 -2.43
C ALA A 41 -1.41 4.23 -2.97
N GLN A 42 -2.34 5.03 -2.43
CA GLN A 42 -2.49 6.43 -2.78
C GLN A 42 -1.26 7.26 -2.37
N GLU A 43 -0.73 7.06 -1.15
CA GLU A 43 0.43 7.80 -0.63
C GLU A 43 1.69 7.60 -1.49
N VAL A 44 1.88 6.41 -2.06
CA VAL A 44 3.04 6.12 -2.92
C VAL A 44 2.73 6.14 -4.43
N GLY A 45 1.50 6.52 -4.80
CA GLY A 45 1.09 6.67 -6.20
C GLY A 45 1.05 5.37 -6.99
N VAL A 46 0.71 4.24 -6.35
CA VAL A 46 0.58 2.92 -7.00
C VAL A 46 -0.86 2.40 -6.93
N ALA A 47 -1.17 1.38 -7.71
CA ALA A 47 -2.45 0.68 -7.59
C ALA A 47 -2.50 -0.17 -6.30
N PRO A 48 -3.67 -0.35 -5.64
CA PRO A 48 -3.80 -1.24 -4.48
C PRO A 48 -3.40 -2.70 -4.75
N ALA A 49 -3.47 -3.14 -6.01
CA ALA A 49 -2.98 -4.44 -6.43
C ALA A 49 -1.46 -4.58 -6.27
N THR A 50 -0.70 -3.50 -6.47
CA THR A 50 0.75 -3.47 -6.29
C THR A 50 1.13 -3.67 -4.83
N ILE A 51 0.42 -3.02 -3.90
CA ILE A 51 0.59 -3.24 -2.46
C ILE A 51 0.37 -4.72 -2.11
N ARG A 52 -0.71 -5.33 -2.61
CA ARG A 52 -0.96 -6.77 -2.41
C ARG A 52 0.16 -7.64 -2.97
N LYS A 53 0.70 -7.28 -4.15
CA LYS A 53 1.80 -8.02 -4.77
C LYS A 53 3.09 -7.90 -3.98
N TRP A 54 3.40 -6.72 -3.43
CA TRP A 54 4.55 -6.54 -2.53
C TRP A 54 4.44 -7.38 -1.27
N VAL A 55 3.24 -7.49 -0.68
CA VAL A 55 3.01 -8.37 0.46
C VAL A 55 3.20 -9.84 0.09
N GLN A 56 2.65 -10.28 -1.06
CA GLN A 56 2.80 -11.66 -1.52
C GLN A 56 4.27 -12.03 -1.83
N LEU A 57 5.05 -11.07 -2.31
CA LEU A 57 6.48 -11.25 -2.61
C LEU A 57 7.37 -11.04 -1.38
N GLY A 58 6.83 -10.63 -0.23
CA GLY A 58 7.60 -10.34 0.98
C GLY A 58 8.37 -9.03 0.95
N HIS A 59 8.08 -8.13 0.02
CA HIS A 59 8.69 -6.79 -0.04
C HIS A 59 8.05 -5.79 0.92
N LEU A 60 6.85 -6.10 1.41
CA LEU A 60 6.12 -5.26 2.36
C LEU A 60 5.45 -6.15 3.40
N GLU A 61 5.71 -5.88 4.68
CA GLU A 61 5.06 -6.61 5.78
C GLU A 61 3.86 -5.83 6.34
N PRO A 62 2.72 -6.50 6.58
CA PRO A 62 1.61 -5.88 7.27
C PRO A 62 1.94 -5.72 8.76
N ALA A 63 2.02 -4.48 9.23
CA ALA A 63 2.27 -4.15 10.63
C ALA A 63 1.08 -4.49 11.55
N GLY A 64 -0.10 -4.76 10.99
CA GLY A 64 -1.26 -5.21 11.74
C GLY A 64 -2.47 -5.53 10.87
N LYS A 65 -3.60 -5.78 11.52
CA LYS A 65 -4.89 -6.01 10.86
C LYS A 65 -6.00 -5.25 11.60
N ALA A 66 -6.85 -4.56 10.87
CA ALA A 66 -8.11 -3.98 11.35
C ALA A 66 -9.27 -4.75 10.72
N GLY A 67 -9.77 -5.75 11.45
CA GLY A 67 -10.77 -6.69 10.93
C GLY A 67 -10.23 -7.46 9.72
N ARG A 68 -10.83 -7.26 8.54
CA ARG A 68 -10.40 -7.89 7.28
C ARG A 68 -9.32 -7.10 6.52
N ALA A 69 -9.07 -5.85 6.91
CA ALA A 69 -8.07 -5.00 6.26
C ALA A 69 -6.69 -5.17 6.90
N GLN A 70 -5.66 -5.34 6.08
CA GLN A 70 -4.27 -5.25 6.53
C GLN A 70 -3.88 -3.78 6.70
N LEU A 71 -3.14 -3.52 7.78
CA LEU A 71 -2.58 -2.21 8.10
C LEU A 71 -1.07 -2.24 7.85
N PHE A 72 -0.58 -1.15 7.31
CA PHE A 72 0.82 -0.98 6.92
C PHE A 72 1.38 0.26 7.60
N ARG A 73 2.65 0.19 8.00
CA ARG A 73 3.38 1.39 8.40
C ARG A 73 3.70 2.19 7.14
N LEU A 74 3.51 3.49 7.21
CA LEU A 74 3.83 4.36 6.08
C LEU A 74 5.33 4.28 5.71
N GLU A 75 6.22 4.15 6.70
CA GLU A 75 7.66 3.98 6.46
C GLU A 75 8.00 2.76 5.57
N ASP A 76 7.39 1.61 5.84
CA ASP A 76 7.65 0.36 5.13
C ASP A 76 7.11 0.40 3.70
N VAL A 77 5.97 1.08 3.50
CA VAL A 77 5.38 1.26 2.16
C VAL A 77 6.31 2.09 1.26
N PHE A 78 6.89 3.18 1.78
CA PHE A 78 7.89 3.96 1.04
C PHE A 78 9.20 3.19 0.83
N ALA A 79 9.62 2.36 1.78
CA ALA A 79 10.81 1.51 1.60
C ALA A 79 10.60 0.49 0.47
N ALA A 80 9.44 -0.17 0.44
CA ALA A 80 9.05 -1.12 -0.60
C ALA A 80 8.96 -0.46 -1.98
N GLU A 81 8.41 0.76 -2.06
CA GLU A 81 8.36 1.57 -3.28
C GLU A 81 9.76 1.83 -3.84
N ARG A 82 10.68 2.35 -3.01
CA ARG A 82 12.05 2.62 -3.42
C ARG A 82 12.81 1.36 -3.83
N ALA A 83 12.64 0.27 -3.10
CA ALA A 83 13.25 -1.01 -3.43
C ALA A 83 12.78 -1.52 -4.79
N THR A 84 11.47 -1.40 -5.07
CA THR A 84 10.88 -1.83 -6.35
C THR A 84 11.29 -0.92 -7.51
N ARG A 85 11.41 0.40 -7.29
CA ARG A 85 11.89 1.33 -8.33
C ARG A 85 13.36 1.12 -8.66
N ARG A 86 14.20 0.79 -7.68
CA ARG A 86 15.63 0.47 -7.90
C ARG A 86 15.86 -0.86 -8.62
N ALA A 87 14.90 -1.78 -8.55
CA ALA A 87 14.97 -3.07 -9.21
C ALA A 87 14.49 -3.06 -10.67
N ARG A 88 14.06 -1.90 -11.21
CA ARG A 88 13.67 -1.71 -12.61
C ARG A 88 14.80 -1.07 -13.40
#